data_AF-A0A0D2AIK9-F1
#
_entry.id   AF-A0A0D2AIK9-F1
#
_cell.length_a   1.000
_cell.length_b   1.000
_cell.length_c   1.000
_cell.angle_alpha   90.00
_cell.angle_beta   90.00
_cell.angle_gamma   90.00
#
_symmetry.space_group_name_H-M   'P 1'
#
loop_
_entity.id
_entity.type
_entity.pdbx_description
1 polymer ?
#
loop_
_entity_poly.entity_id
_entity_poly.type
_entity_poly.pdbx_seq_one_letter_code
_entity_poly.pdbx_strand_id
1 'polypeptide(L)'
;MSATDPETEERLKSALWYHIGQLTDSTLLDSGSENNATPQFIGALTELVWAQIANTAKDLESFAKHAGRTQINTDDVMLLSRRNEESRPQRDL
;
A
#
# COMPACT_ATOMS: atom_id res chain seq x y z
N MET A 1 -15.81 -13.47 -5.68
CA MET A 1 -14.39 -13.13 -5.47
C MET A 1 -13.68 -14.43 -5.15
N SER A 2 -12.77 -14.89 -6.01
CA SER A 2 -11.96 -16.07 -5.68
C SER A 2 -11.11 -15.68 -4.47
N ALA A 3 -11.28 -16.39 -3.36
CA ALA A 3 -10.39 -16.22 -2.21
C ALA A 3 -8.98 -16.50 -2.72
N THR A 4 -8.07 -15.56 -2.51
CA THR A 4 -6.66 -15.74 -2.85
C THR A 4 -6.20 -17.06 -2.25
N ASP A 5 -5.55 -17.88 -3.05
CA ASP A 5 -4.99 -19.15 -2.59
C ASP A 5 -4.12 -18.91 -1.33
N PRO A 6 -4.32 -19.66 -0.22
CA PRO A 6 -3.63 -19.41 1.04
C PRO A 6 -2.09 -19.40 0.92
N GLU A 7 -1.53 -20.25 0.06
CA GLU A 7 -0.09 -20.28 -0.19
C GLU A 7 0.38 -18.98 -0.88
N THR A 8 -0.40 -18.52 -1.87
CA THR A 8 -0.15 -17.24 -2.53
C THR A 8 -0.26 -16.06 -1.55
N GLU A 9 -1.25 -16.07 -0.65
CA GLU A 9 -1.38 -15.05 0.39
C GLU A 9 -0.17 -15.01 1.32
N GLU A 10 0.27 -16.16 1.83
CA GLU A 10 1.44 -16.25 2.71
C GLU A 10 2.73 -15.76 2.03
N ARG A 11 2.91 -16.13 0.75
CA ARG A 11 4.04 -15.66 -0.06
C ARG A 11 4.03 -14.14 -0.25
N LEU A 12 2.87 -13.55 -0.54
CA LEU A 12 2.73 -12.10 -0.70
C LEU A 12 2.96 -11.36 0.62
N LYS A 13 2.40 -11.86 1.73
CA LYS A 13 2.63 -11.29 3.06
C LYS A 13 4.09 -11.38 3.49
N SER A 14 4.78 -12.47 3.17
CA SER A 14 6.22 -12.63 3.44
C SER A 14 7.06 -11.62 2.65
N ALA A 15 6.75 -11.42 1.37
CA ALA A 15 7.41 -10.39 0.55
C ALA A 15 7.15 -8.98 1.10
N LEU A 16 5.92 -8.72 1.55
CA LEU A 16 5.55 -7.44 2.16
C LEU A 16 6.33 -7.19 3.46
N TRP A 17 6.42 -8.20 4.35
CA TRP A 17 7.19 -8.13 5.58
C TRP A 17 8.66 -7.78 5.32
N TYR A 18 9.27 -8.42 4.33
CA TYR A 18 10.66 -8.14 3.95
C TYR A 18 10.85 -6.68 3.52
N HIS A 19 10.01 -6.18 2.61
CA HIS A 19 10.12 -4.81 2.12
C HIS A 19 9.79 -3.76 3.18
N ILE A 20 8.81 -4.03 4.05
CA ILE A 20 8.48 -3.14 5.17
C ILE A 20 9.64 -3.07 6.16
N GLY A 21 10.31 -4.19 6.44
CA GLY A 21 11.53 -4.19 7.25
C GLY A 21 12.58 -3.25 6.67
N GLN A 22 12.89 -3.40 5.37
CA GLN A 22 13.85 -2.53 4.68
C GLN A 22 13.46 -1.05 4.71
N LEU A 23 12.18 -0.74 4.46
CA LEU A 23 11.70 0.64 4.48
C LEU A 23 11.76 1.25 5.89
N THR A 24 11.41 0.46 6.91
CA THR A 24 11.44 0.89 8.30
C THR A 24 12.87 1.17 8.74
N ASP A 25 13.81 0.28 8.41
CA ASP A 25 15.24 0.45 8.70
C ASP A 25 15.79 1.70 8.00
N SER A 26 15.46 1.92 6.72
CA SER A 26 15.85 3.15 6.00
C SER A 26 15.32 4.40 6.67
N THR A 27 14.05 4.40 7.07
CA THR A 27 13.40 5.56 7.72
C THR A 27 14.02 5.85 9.09
N LEU A 28 14.38 4.81 9.85
CA LEU A 28 15.06 4.94 11.15
C LEU A 28 16.44 5.58 10.99
N LEU A 29 17.21 5.11 10.01
CA LEU A 29 18.52 5.68 9.66
C LEU A 29 18.39 7.16 9.28
N ASP A 30 17.44 7.51 8.42
CA ASP A 30 17.21 8.90 7.99
C ASP A 30 16.77 9.82 9.14
N SER A 31 16.06 9.28 10.12
CA SER A 31 15.64 10.01 11.32
C SER A 31 16.75 10.18 12.37
N GLY A 32 17.93 9.58 12.17
CA GLY A 32 19.03 9.57 13.13
C GLY A 32 18.77 8.70 14.37
N SER A 33 17.83 7.75 14.27
CA SER A 33 17.52 6.80 15.34
C SER A 33 18.34 5.53 15.17
N GLU A 34 19.17 5.22 16.16
CA GLU A 34 19.99 4.00 16.22
C GLU A 34 19.19 2.75 16.66
N ASN A 35 17.88 2.90 16.91
CA ASN A 35 17.04 1.80 17.37
C ASN A 35 16.56 0.94 16.20
N ASN A 36 16.61 -0.38 16.35
CA ASN A 36 16.02 -1.31 15.39
C ASN A 36 14.50 -1.42 15.59
N ALA A 37 13.77 -1.58 14.48
CA ALA A 37 12.36 -1.94 14.52
C ALA A 37 12.18 -3.34 15.11
N THR A 38 11.19 -3.51 15.99
CA THR A 38 10.90 -4.82 16.56
C THR A 38 10.19 -5.71 15.53
N PRO A 39 10.39 -7.04 15.55
CA PRO A 39 9.65 -7.94 14.67
C PRO A 39 8.12 -7.81 14.82
N GLN A 40 7.64 -7.51 16.02
CA GLN A 40 6.22 -7.28 16.31
C GLN A 40 5.71 -6.00 15.63
N PHE A 41 6.50 -4.92 15.64
CA PHE A 41 6.15 -3.69 14.93
C PHE A 41 6.08 -3.93 13.42
N ILE A 42 7.10 -4.59 12.84
CA ILE A 42 7.12 -4.93 11.40
C ILE A 42 5.94 -5.83 11.05
N GLY A 43 5.62 -6.82 11.88
CA GLY A 43 4.46 -7.70 11.68
C GLY A 43 3.13 -6.95 11.72
N ALA A 44 2.93 -6.06 12.71
CA ALA A 44 1.74 -5.24 12.81
C ALA A 44 1.59 -4.28 11.61
N LEU A 45 2.69 -3.66 11.17
CA LEU A 45 2.73 -2.79 10.01
C LEU A 45 2.44 -3.57 8.71
N THR A 46 2.91 -4.80 8.61
CA THR A 46 2.61 -5.70 7.48
C THR A 46 1.11 -5.97 7.36
N GLU A 47 0.44 -6.33 8.46
CA GLU A 47 -1.02 -6.54 8.44
C GLU A 47 -1.80 -5.26 8.15
N LEU A 48 -1.34 -4.12 8.68
CA LEU A 48 -1.93 -2.82 8.37
C LEU A 48 -1.86 -2.50 6.87
N VAL A 49 -0.67 -2.63 6.27
CA VAL A 49 -0.47 -2.36 4.84
C VAL A 49 -1.24 -3.36 3.98
N TRP A 50 -1.28 -4.64 4.36
CA TRP A 50 -2.09 -5.65 3.69
C TRP A 50 -3.56 -5.26 3.62
N ALA A 51 -4.15 -4.86 4.75
CA ALA A 51 -5.53 -4.38 4.80
C ALA A 51 -5.74 -3.11 3.95
N GLN A 52 -4.77 -2.18 3.97
CA GLN A 52 -4.83 -0.96 3.18
C GLN A 52 -4.77 -1.23 1.67
N ILE A 53 -3.97 -2.20 1.21
CA ILE A 53 -3.93 -2.63 -0.20
C ILE A 53 -5.30 -3.16 -0.62
N ALA A 54 -5.94 -3.99 0.20
CA ALA A 54 -7.26 -4.54 -0.10
C ALA A 54 -8.34 -3.44 -0.23
N ASN A 55 -8.30 -2.42 0.62
CA ASN A 55 -9.20 -1.27 0.52
C ASN A 55 -8.91 -0.44 -0.74
N THR A 56 -7.63 -0.16 -0.98
CA THR A 56 -7.17 0.60 -2.15
C THR A 56 -7.60 -0.07 -3.45
N ALA A 57 -7.45 -1.40 -3.57
CA ALA A 57 -7.84 -2.15 -4.75
C ALA A 57 -9.36 -2.04 -5.02
N LYS A 58 -10.20 -2.13 -3.99
CA LYS A 58 -11.66 -1.98 -4.10
C LYS A 58 -12.06 -0.58 -4.55
N ASP A 59 -11.41 0.44 -4.01
CA ASP A 59 -11.66 1.84 -4.38
C ASP A 59 -11.29 2.08 -5.86
N LEU A 60 -10.11 1.62 -6.28
CA LEU A 60 -9.67 1.74 -7.68
C LEU A 60 -10.59 1.01 -8.66
N GLU A 61 -11.02 -0.21 -8.33
CA GLU A 61 -11.98 -0.96 -9.14
C GLU A 61 -13.32 -0.20 -9.25
N SER A 62 -13.80 0.36 -8.14
CA SER A 62 -15.04 1.14 -8.09
C SER A 62 -14.95 2.41 -8.93
N PHE A 63 -13.82 3.10 -8.93
CA PHE A 63 -13.57 4.29 -9.74
C PHE A 63 -13.54 3.98 -11.24
N ALA A 64 -12.81 2.94 -11.65
CA ALA A 64 -12.79 2.48 -13.03
C ALA A 64 -14.20 2.11 -13.52
N LYS A 65 -14.94 1.35 -12.70
CA LYS A 65 -16.31 0.93 -13.00
C LYS A 65 -17.28 2.10 -13.11
N HIS A 66 -17.16 3.11 -12.24
CA HIS A 66 -17.98 4.32 -12.28
C HIS A 66 -17.77 5.10 -13.60
N ALA A 67 -16.55 5.07 -14.14
CA ALA A 67 -16.22 5.65 -15.45
C ALA A 67 -16.55 4.73 -16.65
N GLY A 68 -17.23 3.60 -16.43
CA GLY A 68 -17.59 2.63 -17.48
C GLY A 68 -16.40 1.81 -18.01
N ARG A 69 -15.28 1.77 -17.29
CA ARG A 69 -14.07 1.04 -17.65
C ARG A 69 -13.92 -0.25 -16.85
N THR A 70 -13.20 -1.21 -17.41
CA THR A 70 -12.77 -2.45 -16.73
C THR A 70 -11.27 -2.48 -16.45
N GLN A 71 -10.51 -1.52 -17.00
CA GLN A 71 -9.09 -1.32 -16.70
C GLN A 71 -8.90 -0.04 -15.89
N ILE A 72 -8.12 -0.17 -14.81
CA ILE A 72 -7.69 0.93 -13.95
C ILE A 72 -6.66 1.78 -14.70
N ASN A 73 -6.76 3.10 -14.60
CA ASN A 73 -5.81 4.06 -15.18
C ASN A 73 -5.34 5.06 -14.12
N THR A 74 -4.52 6.03 -14.54
CA THR A 74 -3.97 7.06 -13.64
C THR A 74 -5.06 7.93 -13.01
N ASP A 75 -6.19 8.19 -13.69
CA ASP A 75 -7.27 9.02 -13.15
C ASP A 75 -7.90 8.40 -11.89
N ASP A 76 -7.98 7.07 -11.82
CA ASP A 76 -8.50 6.35 -10.65
C ASP A 76 -7.58 6.53 -9.43
N VAL A 77 -6.27 6.47 -9.64
CA VAL A 77 -5.26 6.71 -8.59
C VAL A 77 -5.30 8.16 -8.12
N MET A 78 -5.49 9.10 -9.06
CA MET A 78 -5.65 10.53 -8.74
C MET A 78 -6.94 10.82 -7.98
N LEU A 79 -7.99 10.05 -8.21
CA LEU A 79 -9.25 10.15 -7.46
C LEU A 79 -9.08 9.63 -6.03
N LEU A 80 -8.32 8.54 -5.85
CA LEU A 80 -7.98 7.99 -4.54
C LEU A 80 -7.22 8.99 -3.67
N SER A 81 -6.25 9.72 -4.24
CA SER A 81 -5.43 10.69 -3.51
C SER A 81 -6.18 11.96 -3.08
N ARG A 82 -7.41 12.20 -3.55
CA ARG A 82 -8.18 13.40 -3.18
C ARG A 82 -8.49 13.50 -1.69
N ARG A 83 -8.48 12.39 -0.95
CA ARG A 83 -8.69 12.39 0.52
C ARG A 83 -7.49 12.91 1.30
N ASN A 84 -6.31 12.96 0.66
CA ASN A 84 -5.06 13.43 1.24
C ASN A 84 -4.53 14.56 0.35
N GLU A 85 -4.97 15.81 0.59
CA GLU A 85 -4.67 16.94 -0.32
C GLU A 85 -3.17 17.18 -0.53
N GLU A 86 -2.31 16.81 0.42
CA GLU A 86 -0.85 16.89 0.32
C GLU A 86 -0.21 15.88 -0.66
N SER A 87 -0.92 14.81 -1.02
CA SER A 87 -0.42 13.74 -1.88
C SER A 87 -0.81 13.91 -3.35
N ARG A 88 -1.39 15.07 -3.72
CA ARG A 88 -1.61 15.40 -5.13
C ARG A 88 -0.25 15.54 -5.79
N PRO A 89 0.03 14.83 -6.91
CA PRO A 89 1.17 15.19 -7.71
C PRO A 89 1.02 16.64 -8.14
N GLN A 90 1.98 17.47 -7.76
CA GLN A 90 2.16 18.80 -8.28
C GLN A 90 2.23 18.65 -9.80
N ARG A 91 1.16 19.03 -10.51
CA ARG A 91 1.23 19.18 -11.96
C ARG A 91 2.04 20.44 -12.19
N ASP A 92 3.35 20.32 -12.09
CA ASP A 92 4.27 21.35 -12.55
C ASP A 92 4.02 21.50 -14.06
N LEU A 93 3.47 22.65 -14.43
CA LEU A 93 3.35 23.12 -15.80
C LEU A 93 4.73 23.54 -16.33
#